data_AF-A0A1G6ZAV8-F1
#
_entry.id   AF-A0A1G6ZAV8-F1
#
_cell.length_a   1.000
_cell.length_b   1.000
_cell.length_c   1.000
_cell.angle_alpha   90.00
_cell.angle_beta   90.00
_cell.angle_gamma   90.00
#
_symmetry.space_group_name_H-M   'P 1'
#
loop_
_entity.id
_entity.type
_entity.pdbx_description
1 polymer ?
#
loop_
_entity_poly.entity_id
_entity_poly.type
_entity_poly.pdbx_seq_one_letter_code
_entity_poly.pdbx_strand_id
1 'polypeptide(L)'
;MIIRCIGAFSMAVLLAGCSQAYSTLERDFAVDALEAEPSVRSTSMTIGGPSHVGATNYGGVVDLYVSGEGIGVSVSLPFHQPIHMPTERVSGCAMTCFGTNDRHVELLIESTGSVVSFPEVPQLLDWCWEARKPVFPGEAERVWKYNGGRLPSMDHADPQFASREAYGSALMNNCRGF
;
A
#
# COMPACT_ATOMS: atom_id res chain seq x y z
N MET A 1 -52.90 29.42 22.93
CA MET A 1 -51.62 29.87 22.34
C MET A 1 -50.57 28.82 22.71
N ILE A 2 -50.30 27.88 21.82
CA ILE A 2 -49.31 26.80 22.03
C ILE A 2 -48.38 26.84 20.84
N ILE A 3 -47.20 27.44 21.03
CA ILE A 3 -46.15 27.54 20.02
C ILE A 3 -45.36 26.23 20.09
N ARG A 4 -45.52 25.40 19.06
CA ARG A 4 -44.72 24.18 18.86
C ARG A 4 -43.37 24.60 18.27
N CYS A 5 -42.30 24.53 19.07
CA CYS A 5 -40.93 24.53 18.54
C CYS A 5 -40.66 23.16 17.90
N ILE A 6 -40.80 23.09 16.58
CA ILE A 6 -40.33 21.96 15.78
C ILE A 6 -38.81 22.08 15.70
N GLY A 7 -38.11 21.33 16.54
CA GLY A 7 -36.66 21.19 16.46
C GLY A 7 -36.29 20.37 15.23
N ALA A 8 -35.83 21.05 14.18
CA ALA A 8 -35.15 20.42 13.07
C ALA A 8 -33.76 19.98 13.54
N PHE A 9 -33.68 18.77 14.09
CA PHE A 9 -32.41 18.06 14.23
C PHE A 9 -32.00 17.62 12.83
N SER A 10 -31.29 18.50 12.12
CA SER A 10 -30.63 18.17 10.86
C SER A 10 -29.63 17.05 11.14
N MET A 11 -30.08 15.84 10.86
CA MET A 11 -29.29 14.62 10.82
C MET A 11 -28.27 14.78 9.69
N ALA A 12 -27.19 15.50 9.97
CA ALA A 12 -25.96 15.43 9.20
C ALA A 12 -25.43 14.01 9.37
N VAL A 13 -25.93 13.09 8.55
CA VAL A 13 -25.33 11.78 8.32
C VAL A 13 -23.98 12.06 7.70
N LEU A 14 -22.98 12.22 8.56
CA LEU A 14 -21.58 12.20 8.21
C LEU A 14 -21.35 10.93 7.40
N LEU A 15 -21.17 11.09 6.10
CA LEU A 15 -20.50 10.15 5.21
C LEU A 15 -19.02 10.03 5.60
N ALA A 16 -18.73 9.95 6.90
CA ALA A 16 -17.47 9.51 7.44
C ALA A 16 -17.45 7.99 7.33
N GLY A 17 -17.38 7.51 6.08
CA GLY A 17 -16.77 6.22 5.82
C GLY A 17 -15.31 6.36 6.20
N CYS A 18 -15.01 6.28 7.50
CA CYS A 18 -13.66 6.27 8.00
C CYS A 18 -12.97 5.09 7.31
N SER A 19 -12.08 5.37 6.37
CA SER A 19 -11.31 4.32 5.71
C SER A 19 -10.36 3.72 6.74
N GLN A 20 -10.80 2.66 7.39
CA GLN A 20 -10.04 1.95 8.42
C GLN A 20 -8.64 1.56 7.92
N ALA A 21 -8.52 1.31 6.60
CA ALA A 21 -7.28 0.96 5.93
C ALA A 21 -6.16 1.98 6.12
N TYR A 22 -6.35 3.24 5.72
CA TYR A 22 -5.30 4.25 5.86
C TYR A 22 -5.06 4.64 7.32
N SER A 23 -6.10 4.71 8.15
CA SER A 23 -5.94 5.02 9.58
C SER A 23 -5.06 4.02 10.34
N THR A 24 -5.00 2.77 9.87
CA THR A 24 -4.12 1.74 10.43
C THR A 24 -2.66 2.03 10.09
N LEU A 25 -2.38 2.50 8.87
CA LEU A 25 -1.04 2.94 8.50
C LEU A 25 -0.66 4.23 9.22
N GLU A 26 -1.57 5.20 9.34
CA GLU A 26 -1.31 6.44 10.09
C GLU A 26 -0.93 6.17 11.53
N ARG A 27 -1.68 5.30 12.22
CA ARG A 27 -1.38 4.97 13.61
C ARG A 27 0.05 4.46 13.81
N ASP A 28 0.59 3.74 12.85
CA ASP A 28 1.88 3.05 12.97
C ASP A 28 3.03 3.80 12.27
N PHE A 29 2.72 4.66 11.29
CA PHE A 29 3.69 5.28 10.37
C PHE A 29 3.48 6.79 10.15
N ALA A 30 2.53 7.44 10.82
CA ALA A 30 2.33 8.88 10.65
C ALA A 30 3.58 9.67 11.01
N VAL A 31 3.86 10.70 10.20
CA VAL A 31 4.91 11.68 10.43
C VAL A 31 4.32 13.08 10.31
N ASP A 32 4.97 14.06 10.92
CA ASP A 32 4.52 15.46 10.82
C ASP A 32 4.72 16.03 9.41
N ALA A 33 5.80 15.61 8.75
CA ALA A 33 6.14 15.97 7.38
C ALA A 33 7.00 14.88 6.74
N LEU A 34 6.90 14.75 5.42
CA LEU A 34 7.87 13.98 4.63
C LEU A 34 9.06 14.89 4.32
N GLU A 35 10.27 14.33 4.43
CA GLU A 35 11.46 15.05 3.99
C GLU A 35 11.37 15.35 2.49
N ALA A 36 12.03 16.43 2.06
CA ALA A 36 12.01 16.93 0.69
C ALA A 36 12.82 16.03 -0.25
N GLU A 37 12.38 14.79 -0.39
CA GLU A 37 12.88 13.80 -1.33
C GLU A 37 12.16 13.96 -2.68
N PRO A 38 12.75 13.52 -3.80
CA PRO A 38 12.07 13.55 -5.09
C PRO A 38 10.78 12.71 -5.03
N SER A 39 9.64 13.41 -5.07
CA SER A 39 8.32 12.77 -5.14
C SER A 39 8.05 12.24 -6.54
N VAL A 40 7.59 11.00 -6.64
CA VAL A 40 6.98 10.46 -7.84
C VAL A 40 5.48 10.53 -7.66
N ARG A 41 4.78 11.21 -8.56
CA ARG A 41 3.33 11.26 -8.49
C ARG A 41 2.76 9.92 -8.92
N SER A 42 2.17 9.17 -7.98
CA SER A 42 1.34 8.02 -8.32
C SER A 42 -0.07 8.51 -8.66
N THR A 43 -0.70 7.93 -9.67
CA THR A 43 -2.08 8.29 -10.04
C THR A 43 -3.11 7.72 -9.07
N SER A 44 -2.77 6.65 -8.34
CA SER A 44 -3.63 6.06 -7.32
C SER A 44 -2.84 5.21 -6.31
N MET A 45 -3.49 4.87 -5.21
CA MET A 45 -3.03 3.88 -4.25
C MET A 45 -4.22 3.08 -3.77
N THR A 46 -4.09 1.76 -3.67
CA THR A 46 -5.08 0.89 -3.04
C THR A 46 -4.50 0.25 -1.79
N ILE A 47 -5.23 0.32 -0.68
CA ILE A 47 -4.84 -0.35 0.57
C ILE A 47 -5.82 -1.48 0.86
N GLY A 48 -5.32 -2.68 1.09
CA GLY A 48 -6.07 -3.84 1.55
C GLY A 48 -5.22 -4.69 2.48
N GLY A 49 -5.58 -5.95 2.69
CA GLY A 49 -4.80 -6.89 3.50
C GLY A 49 -5.66 -7.67 4.50
N PRO A 50 -5.06 -8.61 5.26
CA PRO A 50 -5.80 -9.48 6.18
C PRO A 50 -6.43 -8.71 7.35
N SER A 51 -5.89 -7.53 7.69
CA SER A 51 -6.42 -6.67 8.75
C SER A 51 -7.58 -5.78 8.31
N HIS A 52 -7.97 -5.83 7.02
CA HIS A 52 -8.90 -4.87 6.42
C HIS A 52 -10.08 -5.58 5.75
N VAL A 53 -11.28 -5.04 5.93
CA VAL A 53 -12.45 -5.50 5.19
C VAL A 53 -12.45 -4.85 3.80
N GLY A 54 -12.05 -5.61 2.79
CA GLY A 54 -12.00 -5.16 1.40
C GLY A 54 -10.75 -4.34 1.08
N ALA A 55 -10.86 -3.52 0.03
CA ALA A 55 -9.78 -2.65 -0.43
C ALA A 55 -10.29 -1.20 -0.54
N THR A 56 -9.48 -0.25 -0.09
CA THR A 56 -9.77 1.19 -0.20
C THR A 56 -8.87 1.81 -1.25
N ASN A 57 -9.46 2.52 -2.21
CA ASN A 57 -8.72 3.18 -3.29
C ASN A 57 -8.66 4.71 -3.07
N TYR A 58 -7.48 5.28 -3.24
CA TYR A 58 -7.17 6.71 -3.21
C TYR A 58 -6.71 7.13 -4.61
N GLY A 59 -7.64 7.62 -5.43
CA GLY A 59 -7.36 8.04 -6.80
C GLY A 59 -7.09 9.54 -6.92
N GLY A 60 -6.04 9.92 -7.65
CA GLY A 60 -5.73 11.30 -8.02
C GLY A 60 -5.23 12.22 -6.89
N VAL A 61 -5.09 11.67 -5.68
CA VAL A 61 -4.78 12.41 -4.45
C VAL A 61 -3.52 11.90 -3.75
N VAL A 62 -2.69 11.07 -4.41
CA VAL A 62 -1.56 10.39 -3.78
C VAL A 62 -0.25 10.93 -4.32
N ASP A 63 0.62 11.38 -3.42
CA ASP A 63 2.02 11.67 -3.70
C ASP A 63 2.89 10.60 -3.03
N LEU A 64 3.75 9.96 -3.83
CA LEU A 64 4.64 8.88 -3.40
C LEU A 64 6.08 9.43 -3.33
N TYR A 65 6.79 9.13 -2.26
CA TYR A 65 8.17 9.53 -2.03
C TYR A 65 8.97 8.25 -1.83
N VAL A 66 10.04 8.08 -2.59
CA VAL A 66 10.82 6.84 -2.59
C VAL A 66 12.26 7.20 -2.25
N SER A 67 12.79 6.66 -1.16
CA SER A 67 14.17 6.88 -0.72
C SER A 67 14.78 5.58 -0.19
N GLY A 68 16.09 5.55 0.05
CA GLY A 68 16.74 4.38 0.66
C GLY A 68 16.23 4.06 2.07
N GLU A 69 15.69 5.06 2.78
CA GLU A 69 15.18 4.92 4.14
C GLU A 69 13.76 4.35 4.19
N GLY A 70 12.99 4.50 3.11
CA GLY A 70 11.64 3.94 3.04
C GLY A 70 10.77 4.54 1.97
N ILE A 71 9.46 4.38 2.17
CA ILE A 71 8.41 4.85 1.27
C ILE A 71 7.54 5.85 2.02
N GLY A 72 7.59 7.11 1.59
CA GLY A 72 6.68 8.16 2.03
C GLY A 72 5.41 8.20 1.18
N VAL A 73 4.26 8.40 1.81
CA VAL A 73 2.98 8.61 1.12
C VAL A 73 2.28 9.79 1.74
N SER A 74 1.86 10.72 0.89
CA SER A 74 0.96 11.81 1.28
C SER A 74 -0.34 11.66 0.50
N VAL A 75 -1.47 11.70 1.22
CA VAL A 75 -2.79 11.73 0.61
C VAL A 75 -3.37 13.14 0.78
N SER A 76 -3.62 13.82 -0.33
CA SER A 76 -4.18 15.18 -0.40
C SER A 76 -5.68 15.22 -0.04
N LEU A 77 -6.05 14.66 1.11
CA LEU A 77 -7.39 14.66 1.67
C LEU A 77 -7.36 15.27 3.08
N PRO A 78 -8.44 15.95 3.51
CA PRO A 78 -8.52 16.49 4.87
C PRO A 78 -8.37 15.39 5.93
N PHE A 79 -7.76 15.76 7.06
CA PHE A 79 -7.63 14.91 8.25
C PHE A 79 -6.76 13.65 8.08
N HIS A 80 -5.94 13.60 7.02
CA HIS A 80 -4.90 12.60 6.87
C HIS A 80 -3.51 13.19 7.09
N GLN A 81 -2.70 12.50 7.88
CA GLN A 81 -1.28 12.76 8.02
C GLN A 81 -0.51 12.02 6.92
N PRO A 82 0.63 12.56 6.46
CA PRO A 82 1.54 11.77 5.65
C PRO A 82 2.07 10.59 6.48
N ILE A 83 2.34 9.49 5.80
CA ILE A 83 2.93 8.29 6.40
C ILE A 83 4.32 8.04 5.81
N HIS A 84 5.26 7.58 6.64
CA HIS A 84 6.56 7.10 6.21
C HIS A 84 6.70 5.64 6.63
N MET A 85 6.77 4.74 5.66
CA MET A 85 6.95 3.30 5.87
C MET A 85 8.45 2.99 5.76
N PRO A 86 9.16 2.79 6.89
CA PRO A 86 10.60 2.55 6.86
C PRO A 86 10.91 1.27 6.11
N THR A 87 12.08 1.23 5.47
CA THR A 87 12.53 0.09 4.68
C THR A 87 12.38 -1.21 5.47
N GLU A 88 12.86 -1.31 6.70
CA GLU A 88 12.79 -2.52 7.53
C GLU A 88 11.37 -2.98 7.89
N ARG A 89 10.36 -2.12 7.75
CA ARG A 89 8.95 -2.44 8.04
C ARG A 89 8.21 -2.98 6.82
N VAL A 90 8.76 -2.81 5.62
CA VAL A 90 8.26 -3.45 4.41
C VAL A 90 8.84 -4.86 4.32
N SER A 91 7.98 -5.87 4.47
CA SER A 91 8.38 -7.29 4.46
C SER A 91 8.84 -7.74 3.08
N GLY A 92 8.24 -7.20 2.02
CA GLY A 92 8.64 -7.46 0.64
C GLY A 92 7.73 -6.76 -0.36
N CYS A 93 7.97 -7.08 -1.63
CA CYS A 93 7.17 -6.58 -2.74
C CYS A 93 6.42 -7.72 -3.42
N ALA A 94 5.31 -7.41 -4.07
CA ALA A 94 4.61 -8.30 -4.98
C ALA A 94 4.17 -7.51 -6.22
N MET A 95 3.65 -8.20 -7.22
CA MET A 95 3.08 -7.56 -8.40
C MET A 95 1.78 -8.25 -8.78
N THR A 96 0.74 -7.45 -8.92
CA THR A 96 -0.59 -7.88 -9.36
C THR A 96 -0.86 -7.26 -10.73
N CYS A 97 -1.35 -8.07 -11.68
CA CYS A 97 -1.71 -7.60 -13.02
C CYS A 97 -3.21 -7.76 -13.27
N PHE A 98 -3.87 -6.70 -13.73
CA PHE A 98 -5.24 -6.75 -14.23
C PHE A 98 -5.23 -6.76 -15.77
N GLY A 99 -5.27 -7.95 -16.36
CA GLY A 99 -5.08 -8.11 -17.80
C GLY A 99 -3.63 -7.86 -18.23
N THR A 100 -3.43 -7.36 -19.46
CA THR A 100 -2.07 -7.31 -20.06
C THR A 100 -1.27 -6.06 -19.70
N ASN A 101 -1.95 -4.94 -19.40
CA ASN A 101 -1.33 -3.61 -19.34
C ASN A 101 -1.55 -2.87 -18.03
N ASP A 102 -2.38 -3.39 -17.13
CA ASP A 102 -2.62 -2.77 -15.84
C ASP A 102 -1.85 -3.54 -14.78
N ARG A 103 -0.75 -2.95 -14.32
CA ARG A 103 0.18 -3.60 -13.39
C ARG A 103 0.30 -2.76 -12.15
N HIS A 104 0.32 -3.44 -11.03
CA HIS A 104 0.40 -2.83 -9.73
C HIS A 104 1.54 -3.43 -8.93
N VAL A 105 2.39 -2.56 -8.37
CA VAL A 105 3.42 -2.93 -7.42
C VAL A 105 2.80 -2.88 -6.04
N GLU A 106 2.93 -3.97 -5.29
CA GLU A 106 2.36 -4.11 -3.96
C GLU A 106 3.47 -4.17 -2.91
N LEU A 107 3.37 -3.32 -1.90
CA LEU A 107 4.19 -3.36 -0.71
C LEU A 107 3.46 -4.17 0.36
N LEU A 108 4.13 -5.18 0.90
CA LEU A 108 3.58 -6.06 1.93
C LEU A 108 4.12 -5.64 3.29
N ILE A 109 3.24 -5.26 4.20
CA ILE A 109 3.58 -4.73 5.52
C ILE A 109 2.97 -5.64 6.58
N GLU A 110 3.73 -6.63 7.02
CA GLU A 110 3.21 -7.66 7.93
C GLU A 110 2.77 -7.09 9.28
N SER A 111 3.50 -6.10 9.80
CA SER A 111 3.21 -5.51 11.11
C SER A 111 1.83 -4.85 11.22
N THR A 112 1.31 -4.31 10.11
CA THR A 112 -0.04 -3.73 10.04
C THR A 112 -1.05 -4.67 9.37
N GLY A 113 -0.59 -5.77 8.79
CA GLY A 113 -1.40 -6.63 7.92
C GLY A 113 -1.96 -5.85 6.73
N SER A 114 -1.13 -4.99 6.12
CA SER A 114 -1.52 -4.11 5.03
C SER A 114 -0.76 -4.44 3.74
N VAL A 115 -1.50 -4.50 2.64
CA VAL A 115 -1.00 -4.46 1.26
C VAL A 115 -1.22 -3.04 0.76
N VAL A 116 -0.14 -2.35 0.39
CA VAL A 116 -0.21 -1.02 -0.23
C VAL A 116 0.16 -1.16 -1.70
N SER A 117 -0.83 -0.99 -2.57
CA SER A 117 -0.73 -1.21 -4.00
C SER A 117 -0.68 0.11 -4.76
N PHE A 118 0.27 0.28 -5.65
CA PHE A 118 0.39 1.41 -6.56
C PHE A 118 0.39 0.90 -8.01
N PRO A 119 -0.17 1.63 -8.98
CA PRO A 119 0.13 1.38 -10.39
C PRO A 119 1.64 1.30 -10.62
N GLU A 120 2.07 0.63 -11.69
CA GLU A 120 3.49 0.42 -11.97
C GLU A 120 4.26 1.75 -12.01
N VAL A 121 5.07 1.97 -10.97
CA VAL A 121 5.99 3.10 -10.83
C VAL A 121 7.41 2.54 -10.90
N PRO A 122 8.19 2.84 -11.96
CA PRO A 122 9.55 2.31 -12.13
C PRO A 122 10.45 2.54 -10.92
N GLN A 123 10.36 3.72 -10.29
CA GLN A 123 11.14 4.06 -9.10
C GLN A 123 10.83 3.15 -7.91
N LEU A 124 9.57 2.71 -7.76
CA LEU A 124 9.20 1.79 -6.70
C LEU A 124 9.74 0.38 -6.98
N LEU A 125 9.78 -0.04 -8.25
CA LEU A 125 10.40 -1.29 -8.66
C LEU A 125 11.91 -1.30 -8.48
N ASP A 126 12.57 -0.17 -8.77
CA ASP A 126 14.01 0.02 -8.52
C ASP A 126 14.27 -0.05 -7.01
N TRP A 127 13.48 0.67 -6.21
CA TRP A 127 13.57 0.63 -4.76
C TRP A 127 13.41 -0.78 -4.18
N CYS A 128 12.41 -1.55 -4.62
CA CYS A 128 12.20 -2.92 -4.16
C CYS A 128 13.47 -3.79 -4.35
N TRP A 129 14.21 -3.57 -5.43
CA TRP A 129 15.48 -4.24 -5.69
C TRP A 129 16.64 -3.71 -4.84
N GLU A 130 16.83 -2.39 -4.83
CA GLU A 130 17.93 -1.74 -4.12
C GLU A 130 17.85 -1.98 -2.61
N ALA A 131 16.64 -1.89 -2.04
CA ALA A 131 16.35 -2.18 -0.65
C ALA A 131 16.34 -3.69 -0.32
N ARG A 132 16.71 -4.55 -1.30
CA ARG A 132 16.71 -6.02 -1.20
C ARG A 132 15.41 -6.59 -0.65
N LYS A 133 14.27 -6.05 -1.08
CA LYS A 133 12.95 -6.53 -0.68
C LYS A 133 12.57 -7.77 -1.45
N PRO A 134 12.25 -8.87 -0.76
CA PRO A 134 11.97 -10.09 -1.48
C PRO A 134 10.66 -10.01 -2.25
N VAL A 135 10.61 -10.69 -3.38
CA VAL A 135 9.41 -10.72 -4.23
C VAL A 135 8.58 -11.94 -3.83
N PHE A 136 7.41 -11.70 -3.26
CA PHE A 136 6.52 -12.78 -2.84
C PHE A 136 5.68 -13.30 -4.01
N PRO A 137 5.59 -14.63 -4.20
CA PRO A 137 4.72 -15.19 -5.22
C PRO A 137 3.27 -14.87 -4.94
N GLY A 138 2.48 -14.61 -6.01
CA GLY A 138 1.07 -14.23 -5.88
C GLY A 138 0.24 -15.26 -5.11
N GLU A 139 0.60 -16.55 -5.14
CA GLU A 139 -0.02 -17.56 -4.28
C GLU A 139 0.22 -17.28 -2.78
N ALA A 140 1.46 -17.04 -2.38
CA ALA A 140 1.80 -16.77 -0.99
C ALA A 140 1.21 -15.43 -0.52
N GLU A 141 1.28 -14.39 -1.36
CA GLU A 141 0.68 -13.09 -1.09
C GLU A 141 -0.84 -13.22 -0.88
N ARG A 142 -1.56 -13.96 -1.73
CA ARG A 142 -3.01 -14.21 -1.55
C ARG A 142 -3.33 -15.01 -0.29
N VAL A 143 -2.55 -16.03 0.03
CA VAL A 143 -2.75 -16.82 1.27
C VAL A 143 -2.57 -15.92 2.49
N TRP A 144 -1.55 -15.08 2.49
CA TRP A 144 -1.37 -14.07 3.55
C TRP A 144 -2.53 -13.07 3.59
N LYS A 145 -2.90 -12.51 2.42
CA LYS A 145 -3.91 -11.46 2.26
C LYS A 145 -5.32 -11.88 2.66
N TYR A 146 -5.75 -13.08 2.27
CA TYR A 146 -7.15 -13.52 2.41
C TYR A 146 -7.37 -14.58 3.48
N ASN A 147 -6.34 -15.40 3.76
CA ASN A 147 -6.48 -16.51 4.72
C ASN A 147 -5.77 -16.22 6.05
N GLY A 148 -5.18 -15.02 6.21
CA GLY A 148 -4.45 -14.65 7.43
C GLY A 148 -3.26 -15.57 7.72
N GLY A 149 -2.72 -16.24 6.69
CA GLY A 149 -1.48 -16.99 6.80
C GLY A 149 -0.31 -16.08 7.18
N ARG A 150 0.87 -16.65 7.41
CA ARG A 150 2.10 -15.86 7.49
C ARG A 150 2.71 -15.72 6.11
N LEU A 151 3.38 -14.61 5.85
CA LEU A 151 4.28 -14.55 4.69
C LEU A 151 5.36 -15.63 4.88
N PRO A 152 5.70 -16.39 3.83
CA PRO A 152 6.74 -17.40 3.93
C PRO A 152 8.07 -16.75 4.33
N SER A 153 8.91 -17.48 5.06
CA SER A 153 10.27 -17.02 5.25
C SER A 153 10.95 -16.93 3.89
N MET A 154 11.62 -15.81 3.65
CA MET A 154 12.33 -15.55 2.41
C MET A 154 13.83 -15.81 2.56
N ASP A 155 14.24 -16.70 3.48
CA ASP A 155 15.63 -17.17 3.62
C ASP A 155 16.17 -17.82 2.32
N HIS A 156 15.28 -18.18 1.38
CA HIS A 156 15.61 -18.70 0.05
C HIS A 156 15.37 -17.69 -1.09
N ALA A 157 15.21 -16.41 -0.77
CA ALA A 157 15.05 -15.34 -1.75
C ALA A 157 16.29 -15.11 -2.62
N ASP A 158 17.46 -15.56 -2.20
CA ASP A 158 18.75 -15.26 -2.82
C ASP A 158 18.80 -15.41 -4.35
N PRO A 159 18.17 -16.42 -4.99
CA PRO A 159 18.18 -16.54 -6.44
C PRO A 159 17.54 -15.35 -7.17
N GLN A 160 16.53 -14.69 -6.58
CA GLN A 160 15.89 -13.52 -7.21
C GLN A 160 16.81 -12.30 -7.18
N PHE A 161 17.80 -12.28 -6.28
CA PHE A 161 18.78 -11.21 -6.16
C PHE A 161 20.05 -11.48 -6.97
N ALA A 162 20.08 -12.54 -7.78
CA ALA A 162 21.24 -12.87 -8.62
C ALA A 162 21.50 -11.81 -9.71
N SER A 163 20.43 -11.20 -10.24
CA SER A 163 20.52 -10.08 -11.18
C SER A 163 19.22 -9.27 -11.20
N ARG A 164 19.27 -8.05 -11.76
CA ARG A 164 18.08 -7.20 -11.92
C ARG A 164 17.04 -7.87 -12.81
N GLU A 165 17.49 -8.60 -13.83
CA GLU A 165 16.63 -9.36 -14.75
C GLU A 165 15.96 -10.55 -14.05
N ALA A 166 16.68 -11.26 -13.17
CA ALA A 166 16.11 -12.34 -12.37
C ALA A 166 15.02 -11.80 -11.43
N TYR A 167 15.26 -10.66 -10.80
CA TYR A 167 14.28 -9.97 -9.95
C TYR A 167 13.04 -9.53 -10.72
N GLY A 168 13.24 -8.87 -11.87
CA GLY A 168 12.15 -8.48 -12.76
C GLY A 168 11.35 -9.67 -13.26
N SER A 169 12.02 -10.79 -13.58
CA SER A 169 11.36 -12.03 -13.98
C SER A 169 10.52 -12.62 -12.84
N ALA A 170 11.01 -12.57 -11.60
CA ALA A 170 10.25 -13.00 -10.43
C ALA A 170 8.97 -12.17 -10.24
N LEU A 171 9.06 -10.83 -10.33
CA LEU A 171 7.89 -9.93 -10.30
C LEU A 171 6.89 -10.27 -11.41
N MET A 172 7.35 -10.41 -12.65
CA MET A 172 6.49 -10.68 -13.81
C MET A 172 5.83 -12.06 -13.76
N ASN A 173 6.50 -13.06 -13.20
CA ASN A 173 5.90 -14.38 -13.00
C ASN A 173 4.74 -14.34 -12.00
N ASN A 174 4.81 -13.46 -10.99
CA ASN A 174 3.76 -13.30 -9.99
C ASN A 174 2.51 -12.60 -10.54
N CYS A 175 2.70 -11.81 -11.60
CA CYS A 175 1.62 -11.15 -12.31
C CYS A 175 0.66 -12.10 -13.05
N ARG A 176 0.96 -13.39 -13.21
CA ARG A 176 0.14 -14.35 -13.97
C ARG A 176 -1.01 -14.97 -13.15
N GLY A 177 -1.38 -14.37 -12.04
CA GLY A 177 -2.25 -14.97 -11.01
C GLY A 177 -3.77 -14.82 -11.18
N PHE A 178 -4.28 -14.25 -12.28
CA PHE A 178 -5.72 -14.19 -12.57
C PHE A 178 -6.15 -15.21 -13.64
#